data_AF-A0A6A4T192-F1
#
_entry.id   AF-A0A6A4T192-F1
#
_cell.length_a   1.000
_cell.length_b   1.000
_cell.length_c   1.000
_cell.angle_alpha   90.00
_cell.angle_beta   90.00
_cell.angle_gamma   90.00
#
_symmetry.space_group_name_H-M   'P 1'
#
loop_
_entity.id
_entity.type
_entity.pdbx_description
1 polymer ?
#
loop_
_entity_poly.entity_id
_entity_poly.type
_entity_poly.pdbx_seq_one_letter_code
_entity_poly.pdbx_strand_id
1 'polypeptide(L)'
;MWKSKVSEVCRVRKVKCQESWQCGLRTMTVTAGQRVEIDCLGEVLQAMGRFSWRVLWRYARGIITSDSSLFARWQAPQLDHVILDPVREEDAGTYLCDVQDAGFRRVKRVYWGIRVLPAGILNLDYESAVAQWETAGDQQNRTASDQHDLKMILLYTVREK
;
A
#
# COMPACT_ATOMS: atom_id res chain seq x y z
N MET A 1 -16.41 46.76 -2.59
CA MET A 1 -15.64 46.20 -1.46
C MET A 1 -16.61 45.79 -0.35
N TRP A 2 -17.04 44.53 -0.30
CA TRP A 2 -18.01 44.05 0.71
C TRP A 2 -17.23 43.49 1.91
N LYS A 3 -17.36 44.15 3.07
CA LYS A 3 -16.78 43.66 4.33
C LYS A 3 -17.75 42.67 4.97
N SER A 4 -17.35 41.40 5.04
CA SER A 4 -18.06 40.37 5.80
C SER A 4 -18.02 40.73 7.28
N LYS A 5 -19.16 41.02 7.89
CA LYS A 5 -19.27 41.30 9.33
C LYS A 5 -19.14 39.97 10.08
N VAL A 6 -17.97 39.70 10.64
CA VAL A 6 -17.73 38.52 11.47
C VAL A 6 -18.55 38.68 12.76
N SER A 7 -19.43 37.72 13.05
CA SER A 7 -20.23 37.71 14.27
C SER A 7 -19.38 37.15 15.42
N GLU A 8 -19.35 37.85 16.57
CA GLU A 8 -18.66 37.41 17.79
C GLU A 8 -19.36 36.26 18.52
N VAL A 9 -20.51 35.78 18.01
CA VAL A 9 -21.27 34.70 18.61
C VAL A 9 -20.77 33.36 18.04
N CYS A 10 -19.99 32.64 18.85
CA CYS A 10 -19.60 31.27 18.56
C CYS A 10 -20.84 30.36 18.49
N ARG A 11 -21.06 29.70 17.35
CA ARG A 11 -22.16 28.74 17.18
C ARG A 11 -21.59 27.36 16.92
N VAL A 12 -21.93 26.40 17.78
CA VAL A 12 -21.65 24.99 17.54
C VAL A 12 -22.64 24.47 16.48
N ARG A 13 -22.14 23.85 15.41
CA ARG A 13 -22.97 23.21 14.39
C ARG A 13 -22.57 21.75 14.27
N LYS A 14 -23.56 20.85 14.26
CA LYS A 14 -23.36 19.46 13.81
C LYS A 14 -23.41 19.44 12.29
N VAL A 15 -22.31 19.06 11.66
CA VAL A 15 -22.21 18.82 10.21
C VAL A 15 -22.19 17.31 9.96
N LYS A 16 -22.75 16.86 8.85
CA LYS A 16 -22.52 15.47 8.40
C LYS A 16 -21.06 15.36 7.99
N CYS A 17 -20.33 14.39 8.55
CA CYS A 17 -19.00 14.05 8.04
C CYS A 17 -19.16 13.66 6.56
N GLN A 18 -18.63 14.47 5.65
CA GLN A 18 -18.65 14.17 4.22
C GLN A 18 -17.63 13.07 3.84
N GLU A 19 -16.78 12.67 4.78
CA GLU A 19 -15.80 11.61 4.61
C GLU A 19 -15.98 10.53 5.67
N SER A 20 -15.84 9.27 5.24
CA SER A 20 -15.61 8.13 6.12
C SER A 20 -14.19 8.20 6.71
N TRP A 21 -13.93 7.47 7.81
CA TRP A 21 -12.59 7.33 8.40
C TRP A 21 -11.55 6.66 7.49
N GLN A 22 -11.95 6.11 6.33
CA GLN A 22 -11.05 5.44 5.38
C GLN A 22 -11.29 5.97 3.96
N CYS A 23 -10.73 7.15 3.68
CA CYS A 23 -10.78 7.82 2.38
C CYS A 23 -9.37 7.92 1.77
N GLY A 24 -9.31 8.11 0.44
CA GLY A 24 -8.05 8.35 -0.27
C GLY A 24 -7.40 7.08 -0.82
N LEU A 25 -6.09 7.14 -1.04
CA LEU A 25 -5.30 6.06 -1.64
C LEU A 25 -4.71 5.16 -0.55
N ARG A 26 -5.02 3.87 -0.67
CA ARG A 26 -4.44 2.79 0.14
C ARG A 26 -3.59 1.91 -0.74
N THR A 27 -2.42 1.54 -0.28
CA THR A 27 -1.51 0.67 -1.04
C THR A 27 -1.21 -0.60 -0.30
N MET A 28 -1.16 -1.72 -1.01
CA MET A 28 -0.69 -2.99 -0.48
C MET A 28 0.27 -3.66 -1.47
N THR A 29 1.20 -4.44 -0.94
CA THR A 29 2.10 -5.28 -1.72
C THR A 29 1.78 -6.72 -1.39
N VAL A 30 1.54 -7.53 -2.42
CA VAL A 30 1.14 -8.93 -2.32
C VAL A 30 2.00 -9.76 -3.26
N THR A 31 2.21 -11.03 -2.93
CA THR A 31 2.95 -11.95 -3.79
C THR A 31 1.98 -12.68 -4.72
N ALA A 32 2.36 -12.88 -5.98
CA ALA A 32 1.59 -13.64 -6.94
C ALA A 32 1.24 -15.03 -6.39
N GLY A 33 0.01 -15.47 -6.62
CA GLY A 33 -0.53 -16.73 -6.09
C GLY A 33 -1.29 -16.59 -4.77
N GLN A 34 -1.19 -15.46 -4.06
CA GLN A 34 -1.97 -15.20 -2.84
C GLN A 34 -3.42 -14.78 -3.15
N ARG A 35 -4.32 -14.92 -2.17
CA ARG A 35 -5.67 -14.37 -2.22
C ARG A 35 -5.67 -12.93 -1.71
N VAL A 36 -6.31 -12.03 -2.44
CA VAL A 36 -6.55 -10.65 -2.01
C VAL A 36 -8.02 -10.33 -2.07
N GLU A 37 -8.52 -9.69 -1.02
CA GLU A 37 -9.89 -9.23 -0.92
C GLU A 37 -9.89 -7.77 -0.49
N ILE A 38 -10.52 -6.90 -1.29
CA ILE A 38 -10.71 -5.49 -0.96
C ILE A 38 -12.19 -5.19 -0.79
N ASP A 39 -12.55 -4.68 0.39
CA ASP A 39 -13.89 -4.26 0.76
C ASP A 39 -14.06 -2.76 0.53
N CYS A 40 -15.05 -2.38 -0.28
CA CYS A 40 -15.38 -0.99 -0.52
C CYS A 40 -16.29 -0.37 0.54
N LEU A 41 -17.22 -1.11 1.13
CA LEU A 41 -18.19 -0.54 2.07
C LEU A 41 -17.55 -0.38 3.45
N GLY A 42 -16.88 -1.41 3.96
CA GLY A 42 -16.44 -1.45 5.36
C GLY A 42 -17.63 -1.59 6.33
N GLU A 43 -17.32 -1.88 7.59
CA GLU A 43 -18.29 -2.28 8.62
C GLU A 43 -19.46 -1.28 8.80
N VAL A 44 -19.17 0.02 8.82
CA VAL A 44 -20.17 1.07 9.12
C VAL A 44 -21.18 1.23 7.99
N LEU A 45 -20.75 1.19 6.73
CA LEU A 45 -21.68 1.28 5.59
C LEU A 45 -22.50 0.00 5.45
N GLN A 46 -21.90 -1.15 5.75
CA GLN A 46 -22.59 -2.44 5.75
C GLN A 46 -23.70 -2.49 6.81
N ALA A 47 -23.46 -1.95 8.00
CA ALA A 47 -24.45 -1.84 9.08
C ALA A 47 -25.65 -0.95 8.72
N MET A 48 -25.48 0.03 7.83
CA MET A 48 -26.58 0.90 7.35
C MET A 48 -27.44 0.24 6.24
N GLY A 49 -27.14 -0.99 5.85
CA GLY A 49 -27.94 -1.80 4.91
C GLY A 49 -27.48 -1.71 3.45
N ARG A 50 -27.43 -2.85 2.75
CA ARG A 50 -26.90 -2.97 1.36
C ARG A 50 -27.75 -2.29 0.27
N PHE A 51 -29.02 -2.01 0.54
CA PHE A 51 -29.97 -1.48 -0.46
C PHE A 51 -30.04 0.05 -0.53
N SER A 52 -29.35 0.76 0.36
CA SER A 52 -29.31 2.22 0.38
C SER A 52 -28.16 2.81 -0.43
N TRP A 53 -27.28 1.96 -0.98
CA TRP A 53 -26.06 2.37 -1.65
C TRP A 53 -25.86 1.70 -3.01
N ARG A 54 -25.16 2.39 -3.91
CA ARG A 54 -24.68 1.85 -5.19
C ARG A 54 -23.17 1.90 -5.19
N VAL A 55 -22.53 0.81 -5.61
CA VAL A 55 -21.08 0.69 -5.67
C VAL A 55 -20.65 0.67 -7.13
N LEU A 56 -19.66 1.49 -7.47
CA LEU A 56 -19.07 1.54 -8.81
C LEU A 56 -17.56 1.32 -8.72
N TRP A 57 -17.09 0.31 -9.45
CA TRP A 57 -15.68 -0.01 -9.56
C TRP A 57 -15.08 0.49 -10.86
N ARG A 58 -13.84 0.95 -10.77
CA ARG A 58 -12.98 1.26 -11.91
C ARG A 58 -11.55 0.79 -11.69
N TYR A 59 -10.83 0.57 -12.77
CA TYR A 59 -9.49 0.01 -12.77
C TYR A 59 -8.50 0.84 -13.57
N ALA A 60 -7.35 1.12 -13.00
CA ALA A 60 -6.17 1.59 -13.72
C ALA A 60 -5.09 0.50 -13.65
N ARG A 61 -4.93 -0.26 -14.73
CA ARG A 61 -4.00 -1.41 -14.79
C ARG A 61 -2.54 -0.96 -14.71
N GLY A 62 -1.76 -1.65 -13.89
CA GLY A 62 -0.31 -1.51 -13.79
C GLY A 62 0.22 -0.24 -13.11
N ILE A 63 -0.65 0.69 -12.69
CA ILE A 63 -0.23 1.98 -12.14
C ILE A 63 -0.93 2.28 -10.81
N ILE A 64 -0.20 2.93 -9.90
CA ILE A 64 -0.75 3.49 -8.66
C ILE A 64 -1.04 4.97 -8.91
N THR A 65 -2.32 5.35 -8.95
CA THR A 65 -2.74 6.70 -9.31
C THR A 65 -4.07 7.09 -8.68
N SER A 66 -4.26 8.39 -8.45
CA SER A 66 -5.55 9.00 -8.11
C SER A 66 -6.14 9.83 -9.26
N ASP A 67 -5.48 9.84 -10.43
CA ASP A 67 -5.97 10.52 -11.63
C ASP A 67 -7.10 9.71 -12.27
N SER A 68 -8.33 10.24 -12.13
CA SER A 68 -9.56 9.62 -12.63
C SER A 68 -9.61 9.40 -14.14
N SER A 69 -8.76 10.05 -14.93
CA SER A 69 -8.72 9.89 -16.40
C SER A 69 -8.15 8.54 -16.85
N LEU A 70 -7.35 7.90 -16.00
CA LEU A 70 -6.65 6.65 -16.30
C LEU A 70 -7.48 5.40 -15.97
N PHE A 71 -8.70 5.58 -15.50
CA PHE A 71 -9.55 4.51 -14.98
C PHE A 71 -10.58 4.03 -16.00
N ALA A 72 -10.50 2.75 -16.38
CA ALA A 72 -11.52 2.05 -17.14
C ALA A 72 -12.61 1.49 -16.22
N ARG A 73 -13.84 1.30 -16.74
CA ARG A 73 -14.92 0.65 -15.98
C ARG A 73 -14.53 -0.80 -15.67
N TRP A 74 -14.62 -1.18 -14.40
CA TRP A 74 -14.44 -2.56 -13.95
C TRP A 74 -15.83 -3.16 -13.66
N GLN A 75 -16.14 -4.34 -14.20
CA GLN A 75 -17.31 -5.13 -13.78
C GLN A 75 -16.90 -6.13 -12.71
N ALA A 76 -17.07 -5.72 -11.44
CA ALA A 76 -16.63 -6.56 -10.33
C ALA A 76 -17.67 -7.67 -10.16
N PRO A 77 -17.27 -8.95 -10.09
CA PRO A 77 -18.22 -10.05 -9.93
C PRO A 77 -19.07 -9.91 -8.67
N GLN A 78 -18.46 -9.36 -7.61
CA GLN A 78 -19.13 -9.00 -6.37
C GLN A 78 -19.28 -7.49 -6.30
N LEU A 79 -20.45 -7.02 -5.85
CA LEU A 79 -20.81 -5.62 -5.94
C LEU A 79 -19.96 -4.74 -5.00
N ASP A 80 -19.75 -5.18 -3.77
CA ASP A 80 -19.08 -4.45 -2.68
C ASP A 80 -17.61 -4.86 -2.50
N HIS A 81 -17.17 -5.96 -3.12
CA HIS A 81 -15.84 -6.54 -2.95
C HIS A 81 -15.16 -6.79 -4.29
N VAL A 82 -13.83 -6.71 -4.29
CA VAL A 82 -13.02 -7.32 -5.36
C VAL A 82 -12.18 -8.42 -4.72
N ILE A 83 -12.34 -9.64 -5.25
CA ILE A 83 -11.58 -10.82 -4.84
C ILE A 83 -10.67 -11.21 -6.00
N LEU A 84 -9.37 -11.25 -5.74
CA LEU A 84 -8.33 -11.74 -6.62
C LEU A 84 -7.79 -13.03 -6.02
N ASP A 85 -8.15 -14.17 -6.62
CA ASP A 85 -7.84 -15.49 -6.08
C ASP A 85 -7.63 -16.50 -7.22
N PRO A 86 -6.39 -16.80 -7.62
CA PRO A 86 -5.14 -16.20 -7.13
C PRO A 86 -4.87 -14.82 -7.73
N VAL A 87 -4.17 -13.95 -7.01
CA VAL A 87 -3.64 -12.69 -7.55
C VAL A 87 -2.49 -12.96 -8.52
N ARG A 88 -2.48 -12.25 -9.65
CA ARG A 88 -1.46 -12.35 -10.70
C ARG A 88 -0.83 -10.98 -10.95
N GLU A 89 0.34 -10.96 -11.58
CA GLU A 89 1.05 -9.70 -11.87
C GLU A 89 0.20 -8.74 -12.71
N GLU A 90 -0.62 -9.27 -13.62
CA GLU A 90 -1.55 -8.46 -14.40
C GLU A 90 -2.63 -7.75 -13.58
N ASP A 91 -2.89 -8.19 -12.36
CA ASP A 91 -3.89 -7.60 -11.46
C ASP A 91 -3.33 -6.37 -10.72
N ALA A 92 -2.02 -6.12 -10.83
CA ALA A 92 -1.39 -4.93 -10.28
C ALA A 92 -2.03 -3.66 -10.85
N GLY A 93 -2.13 -2.61 -10.04
CA GLY A 93 -2.74 -1.35 -10.46
C GLY A 93 -3.60 -0.72 -9.38
N THR A 94 -4.48 0.21 -9.77
CA THR A 94 -5.38 0.89 -8.84
C THR A 94 -6.83 0.52 -9.08
N TYR A 95 -7.51 0.11 -8.01
CA TYR A 95 -8.93 -0.19 -7.97
C TYR A 95 -9.64 0.98 -7.28
N LEU A 96 -10.41 1.74 -8.04
CA LEU A 96 -11.21 2.85 -7.53
C LEU A 96 -12.62 2.35 -7.23
N CYS A 97 -13.05 2.56 -5.99
CA CYS A 97 -14.42 2.38 -5.60
C CYS A 97 -15.10 3.72 -5.28
N ASP A 98 -16.26 3.94 -5.93
CA ASP A 98 -17.19 5.01 -5.61
C ASP A 98 -18.48 4.44 -5.02
N VAL A 99 -18.90 4.94 -3.85
CA VAL A 99 -20.18 4.61 -3.23
C VAL A 99 -21.11 5.81 -3.37
N GLN A 100 -22.32 5.57 -3.86
CA GLN A 100 -23.37 6.57 -4.01
C GLN A 100 -24.58 6.21 -3.17
N ASP A 101 -25.30 7.22 -2.66
CA ASP A 101 -26.60 7.06 -2.02
C ASP A 101 -27.74 6.89 -3.05
N ALA A 102 -28.96 6.66 -2.56
CA ALA A 102 -30.15 6.55 -3.42
C ALA A 102 -30.42 7.79 -4.29
N GLY A 103 -29.90 8.95 -3.91
CA GLY A 103 -29.95 10.20 -4.66
C GLY A 103 -28.77 10.41 -5.61
N PHE A 104 -27.99 9.37 -5.89
CA PHE A 104 -26.78 9.40 -6.72
C PHE A 104 -25.66 10.31 -6.20
N ARG A 105 -25.73 10.75 -4.94
CA ARG A 105 -24.67 11.57 -4.34
C ARG A 105 -23.55 10.66 -3.89
N ARG A 106 -22.32 10.99 -4.27
CA ARG A 106 -21.13 10.25 -3.81
C ARG A 106 -20.95 10.46 -2.31
N VAL A 107 -20.92 9.36 -1.56
CA VAL A 107 -20.71 9.34 -0.11
C VAL A 107 -19.35 8.74 0.30
N LYS A 108 -18.71 7.98 -0.59
CA LYS A 108 -17.34 7.46 -0.37
C LYS A 108 -16.59 7.36 -1.69
N ARG A 109 -15.29 7.67 -1.64
CA ARG A 109 -14.32 7.35 -2.69
C ARG A 109 -13.06 6.79 -2.04
N VAL A 110 -12.63 5.62 -2.49
CA VAL A 110 -11.38 4.99 -2.06
C VAL A 110 -10.63 4.42 -3.25
N TYR A 111 -9.30 4.53 -3.22
CA TYR A 111 -8.41 3.95 -4.22
C TYR A 111 -7.58 2.86 -3.54
N TRP A 112 -7.50 1.69 -4.15
CA TRP A 112 -6.68 0.57 -3.69
C TRP A 112 -5.58 0.31 -4.71
N GLY A 113 -4.35 0.76 -4.41
CA GLY A 113 -3.15 0.46 -5.19
C GLY A 113 -2.56 -0.88 -4.79
N ILE A 114 -2.67 -1.88 -5.65
CA ILE A 114 -2.12 -3.22 -5.43
C ILE A 114 -0.82 -3.35 -6.23
N ARG A 115 0.27 -3.63 -5.52
CA ARG A 115 1.55 -4.05 -6.09
C ARG A 115 1.63 -5.57 -6.00
N VAL A 116 1.88 -6.24 -7.12
CA VAL A 116 2.01 -7.69 -7.14
C VAL A 116 3.47 -8.02 -7.43
N LEU A 117 4.09 -8.78 -6.53
CA LEU A 117 5.45 -9.26 -6.68
C LEU A 117 5.44 -10.69 -7.25
N PRO A 118 6.31 -11.02 -8.22
CA PRO A 118 6.52 -12.40 -8.65
C PRO A 118 6.89 -13.30 -7.49
N ALA A 119 6.38 -14.53 -7.51
CA ALA A 119 6.75 -15.54 -6.53
C ALA A 119 8.25 -15.86 -6.63
N GLY A 120 8.93 -15.93 -5.48
CA GLY A 120 10.32 -16.38 -5.40
C GLY A 120 11.41 -15.35 -5.76
N ILE A 121 11.05 -14.12 -6.13
CA ILE A 121 12.04 -13.08 -6.50
C ILE A 121 12.46 -12.21 -5.31
N LEU A 122 11.65 -12.10 -4.26
CA LEU A 122 11.92 -11.23 -3.12
C LEU A 122 11.67 -11.97 -1.80
N ASN A 123 12.73 -12.22 -1.02
CA ASN A 123 12.59 -12.64 0.37
C ASN A 123 12.32 -11.38 1.23
N LEU A 124 11.06 -11.17 1.61
CA LEU A 124 10.63 -10.03 2.43
C LEU A 124 10.88 -10.24 3.93
N ASP A 125 11.60 -11.30 4.30
CA ASP A 125 12.04 -11.51 5.68
C ASP A 125 13.13 -10.50 6.05
N TYR A 126 12.68 -9.37 6.58
CA TYR A 126 13.53 -8.27 7.04
C TYR A 126 14.55 -8.75 8.08
N GLU A 127 14.14 -9.61 9.02
CA GLU A 127 15.01 -10.10 10.09
C GLU A 127 16.13 -10.98 9.51
N SER A 128 15.79 -11.88 8.59
CA SER A 128 16.78 -12.68 7.86
C SER A 128 17.73 -11.82 7.03
N ALA A 129 17.21 -10.78 6.36
CA ALA A 129 18.02 -9.88 5.55
C ALA A 129 19.00 -9.05 6.41
N VAL A 130 18.55 -8.56 7.57
CA VAL A 130 19.40 -7.84 8.54
C VAL A 130 20.49 -8.76 9.08
N ALA A 131 20.14 -9.99 9.51
CA ALA A 131 21.11 -10.95 10.01
C ALA A 131 22.20 -11.30 8.99
N GLN A 132 21.84 -11.46 7.71
CA GLN A 132 22.81 -11.69 6.63
C GLN A 132 23.74 -10.50 6.42
N TRP A 133 23.21 -9.28 6.51
CA TRP A 133 23.99 -8.05 6.32
C TRP A 133 25.04 -7.85 7.43
N GLU A 134 24.65 -8.08 8.68
CA GLU A 134 25.56 -8.01 9.84
C GLU A 134 26.67 -9.07 9.74
N THR A 135 26.32 -10.30 9.34
CA THR A 135 27.29 -11.39 9.16
C THR A 135 28.30 -11.11 8.04
N ALA A 136 27.86 -10.47 6.96
CA ALA A 136 28.74 -10.07 5.85
C ALA A 136 29.73 -8.96 6.26
N GLY A 137 29.31 -8.01 7.09
CA GLY A 137 30.18 -6.98 7.66
C GLY A 137 31.28 -7.55 8.55
N ASP A 138 30.96 -8.57 9.36
CA ASP A 138 31.93 -9.25 10.23
C ASP A 138 32.97 -10.08 9.47
N GLN A 139 32.58 -10.70 8.35
CA GLN A 139 33.52 -11.44 7.49
C GLN A 139 34.52 -10.52 6.80
N GLN A 140 34.10 -9.31 6.41
CA GLN A 140 34.97 -8.32 5.78
C GLN A 140 36.00 -7.74 6.76
N ASN A 141 35.63 -7.59 8.04
CA ASN A 141 36.56 -7.22 9.10
C ASN A 141 37.55 -8.34 9.45
N ARG A 142 37.12 -9.61 9.49
CA ARG A 142 38.01 -10.75 9.74
C ARG A 142 39.03 -10.94 8.62
N THR A 143 38.61 -10.88 7.36
CA THR A 143 39.52 -11.01 6.22
C THR A 143 40.54 -9.87 6.13
N ALA A 144 40.17 -8.65 6.52
CA ALA A 144 41.11 -7.52 6.62
C ALA A 144 42.11 -7.67 7.79
N SER A 145 41.68 -8.26 8.92
CA SER A 145 42.53 -8.52 10.08
C SER A 145 43.53 -9.65 9.82
N ASP A 146 43.06 -10.77 9.27
CA ASP A 146 43.90 -11.94 8.96
C ASP A 146 44.98 -11.61 7.92
N GLN A 147 44.66 -10.73 6.95
CA GLN A 147 45.63 -10.28 5.94
C GLN A 147 46.65 -9.29 6.50
N HIS A 148 46.33 -8.53 7.55
CA HIS A 148 47.29 -7.70 8.29
C HIS A 148 48.23 -8.57 9.14
N ASP A 149 47.71 -9.58 9.84
CA ASP A 149 48.50 -10.47 10.70
C ASP A 149 49.47 -11.35 9.89
N LEU A 150 49.04 -11.93 8.77
CA LEU A 150 49.92 -12.70 7.88
C LEU A 150 51.04 -11.84 7.28
N LYS A 151 50.75 -10.58 6.93
CA LYS A 151 51.74 -9.65 6.38
C LYS A 151 52.75 -9.20 7.43
N MET A 152 52.32 -9.04 8.68
CA MET A 152 53.21 -8.75 9.80
C MET A 152 54.10 -9.94 10.13
N ILE A 153 53.57 -11.17 10.21
CA ILE A 153 54.34 -12.38 10.49
C ILE A 153 55.45 -12.61 9.44
N LEU A 154 55.14 -12.45 8.15
CA LEU A 154 56.13 -12.57 7.07
C LEU A 154 57.28 -11.54 7.17
N LEU A 155 57.00 -10.32 7.64
CA LEU A 155 58.02 -9.27 7.81
C LEU A 155 58.99 -9.57 8.97
N TYR A 156 58.54 -10.25 10.03
CA TYR A 156 59.41 -10.63 11.15
C TYR A 156 60.26 -11.87 10.81
N THR A 157 59.74 -12.82 10.03
CA THR A 157 60.49 -14.04 9.67
C THR A 157 61.61 -13.81 8.65
N VAL A 158 61.58 -12.71 7.89
CA VAL A 158 62.63 -12.36 6.91
C VAL A 158 63.78 -11.57 7.55
N ARG A 159 63.61 -11.08 8.79
CA ARG A 159 64.59 -10.21 9.46
C ARG A 159 65.57 -10.94 10.40
N GLU A 160 65.43 -12.26 10.56
CA GLU A 160 66.35 -13.11 11.32
C GLU A 160 67.03 -14.15 10.42
N LYS A 161 67.90 -13.71 9.51
CA LYS A 161 69.07 -14.45 9.02
C LYS A 161 70.17 -13.49 8.61
#